data_AF-A0A2J6PXR7-F1
#
_entry.id   AF-A0A2J6PXR7-F1
#
_cell.length_a   1.000
_cell.length_b   1.000
_cell.length_c   1.000
_cell.angle_alpha   90.00
_cell.angle_beta   90.00
_cell.angle_gamma   90.00
#
_symmetry.space_group_name_H-M   'P 1'
#
loop_
_entity.id
_entity.type
_entity.pdbx_description
1 polymer ?
#
loop_
_entity_poly.entity_id
_entity_poly.type
_entity_poly.pdbx_seq_one_letter_code
_entity_poly.pdbx_strand_id
1 'polypeptide(L)'
;MGAALKKDMVLVMPVWDDHTANMLWLDGPYPPTKDASAPGVARGSCSASSGVPSDVESHSPNASVIFSNIKWGPINSTFTQS
;
A
#
# COMPACT_ATOMS: atom_id res chain seq x y z
N MET A 1 1.58 13.67 13.98
CA MET A 1 0.46 13.61 13.01
C MET A 1 -0.60 14.70 13.23
N GLY A 2 -1.22 14.82 14.41
CA GLY A 2 -2.33 15.76 14.64
C GLY A 2 -2.06 17.24 14.31
N ALA A 3 -0.85 17.74 14.59
CA ALA A 3 -0.47 19.11 14.22
C ALA A 3 -0.36 19.34 12.69
N ALA A 4 -0.04 18.29 11.92
CA ALA A 4 -0.01 18.36 10.46
C ALA A 4 -1.43 18.35 9.88
N LEU A 5 -2.30 17.47 10.40
CA LEU A 5 -3.72 17.39 10.00
C LEU A 5 -4.53 18.66 10.33
N LYS A 6 -4.07 19.49 11.28
CA LYS A 6 -4.65 20.81 11.56
C LYS A 6 -4.30 21.87 10.51
N LYS A 7 -3.29 21.61 9.69
CA LYS A 7 -2.94 22.45 8.53
C LYS A 7 -3.59 21.86 7.28
N ASP A 8 -3.65 22.66 6.23
CA ASP A 8 -4.05 22.18 4.92
C ASP A 8 -3.03 21.15 4.42
N MET A 9 -3.54 20.02 3.93
CA MET A 9 -2.76 18.95 3.33
C MET A 9 -3.21 18.73 1.89
N VAL A 10 -2.29 18.27 1.05
CA VAL A 10 -2.56 17.92 -0.34
C VAL A 10 -2.84 16.42 -0.44
N LEU A 11 -3.89 16.05 -1.16
CA LEU A 11 -4.19 14.66 -1.49
C LEU A 11 -3.25 14.16 -2.60
N VAL A 12 -2.62 13.00 -2.40
CA VAL A 12 -1.73 12.35 -3.37
C VAL A 12 -2.28 10.96 -3.70
N MET A 13 -2.39 10.62 -4.99
CA MET A 13 -2.94 9.35 -5.48
C MET A 13 -1.98 8.66 -6.47
N PRO A 14 -0.91 8.00 -6.00
CA PRO A 14 0.09 7.38 -6.86
C PRO A 14 -0.20 5.90 -7.15
N VAL A 15 0.40 5.38 -8.22
CA VAL A 15 0.64 3.95 -8.46
C VAL A 15 2.14 3.78 -8.69
N TRP A 16 2.75 2.81 -8.02
CA TRP A 16 4.21 2.61 -8.03
C TRP A 16 4.57 1.20 -7.56
N ASP A 17 5.73 0.74 -7.99
CA ASP A 17 6.49 -0.39 -7.47
C ASP A 17 7.77 0.09 -6.76
N ASP A 18 8.45 -0.78 -6.01
CA ASP A 18 9.49 -0.38 -5.07
C ASP A 18 10.84 -1.02 -5.35
N HIS A 19 11.76 -0.21 -5.86
CA HIS A 19 13.14 -0.59 -6.15
C HIS A 19 14.02 -0.81 -4.91
N THR A 20 13.54 -0.49 -3.71
CA THR A 20 14.30 -0.65 -2.47
C THR A 20 13.92 -1.94 -1.75
N ALA A 21 12.63 -2.25 -1.67
CA ALA A 21 12.13 -3.36 -0.86
C ALA A 21 11.02 -4.20 -1.53
N ASN A 22 10.81 -4.04 -2.83
CA ASN A 22 9.94 -4.88 -3.66
C ASN A 22 8.48 -5.01 -3.14
N MET A 23 7.95 -3.97 -2.48
CA MET A 23 6.63 -3.99 -1.80
C MET A 23 6.46 -5.01 -0.67
N LEU A 24 7.51 -5.73 -0.28
CA LEU A 24 7.40 -6.82 0.72
C LEU A 24 6.98 -6.33 2.10
N TRP A 25 7.28 -5.08 2.45
CA TRP A 25 6.83 -4.45 3.69
C TRP A 25 5.31 -4.20 3.70
N LEU A 26 4.63 -4.33 2.56
CA LEU A 26 3.18 -4.21 2.44
C LEU A 26 2.51 -5.57 2.34
N ASP A 27 2.98 -6.47 1.46
CA ASP A 27 2.23 -7.67 1.06
C ASP A 27 2.96 -9.01 1.22
N GLY A 28 4.22 -9.00 1.69
CA GLY A 28 5.05 -10.18 1.87
C GLY A 28 5.62 -10.30 3.28
N PRO A 29 6.59 -11.21 3.48
CA PRO A 29 7.41 -11.24 4.70
C PRO A 29 8.47 -10.13 4.66
N TYR A 30 8.52 -9.29 5.70
CA TYR A 30 9.54 -8.24 5.82
C TYR A 30 10.13 -8.11 7.23
N PRO A 31 11.46 -8.19 7.39
CA PRO A 31 12.48 -8.43 6.35
C PRO A 31 12.36 -9.82 5.69
N PRO A 32 12.69 -9.97 4.40
CA PRO A 32 12.55 -11.25 3.67
C PRO A 32 13.44 -12.38 4.22
N THR A 33 14.44 -12.04 5.03
CA THR A 33 15.36 -13.00 5.66
C THR A 33 14.88 -13.54 7.00
N LYS A 34 13.77 -13.02 7.55
CA LYS A 34 13.20 -13.51 8.81
C LYS A 34 12.16 -14.59 8.57
N ASP A 35 12.00 -15.47 9.54
CA ASP A 35 10.93 -16.47 9.56
C ASP A 35 9.56 -15.76 9.51
N ALA A 36 8.75 -16.11 8.51
CA ALA A 36 7.43 -15.55 8.31
C ALA A 36 6.47 -15.85 9.47
N SER A 37 6.72 -16.90 10.25
CA SER A 37 5.94 -17.24 11.45
C SER A 37 6.23 -16.32 12.65
N ALA A 38 7.32 -15.56 12.61
CA ALA A 38 7.64 -14.63 13.69
C ALA A 38 6.62 -13.46 13.70
N PRO A 39 6.15 -13.02 14.88
CA PRO A 39 5.16 -11.96 14.99
C PRO A 39 5.55 -10.68 14.24
N GLY A 40 4.67 -10.22 13.34
CA GLY A 40 4.84 -8.98 12.57
C GLY A 40 5.73 -9.08 11.33
N VAL A 41 6.27 -10.26 10.99
CA VAL A 41 7.07 -10.46 9.77
C VAL A 41 6.17 -10.60 8.54
N ALA A 42 5.20 -11.53 8.57
CA ALA A 42 4.23 -11.70 7.50
C ALA A 42 3.21 -10.54 7.48
N ARG A 43 3.12 -9.82 6.34
CA ARG A 43 2.22 -8.67 6.14
C ARG A 43 1.19 -8.91 5.02
N GLY A 44 1.42 -9.93 4.22
CA GLY A 44 0.47 -10.50 3.28
C GLY A 44 0.93 -11.89 2.83
N SER A 45 0.31 -12.39 1.76
CA SER A 45 0.53 -13.74 1.23
C SER A 45 1.53 -13.80 0.07
N CYS A 46 2.09 -12.67 -0.38
CA CYS A 46 3.06 -12.64 -1.47
C CYS A 46 4.39 -13.28 -1.06
N SER A 47 5.11 -13.83 -2.04
CA SER A 47 6.42 -14.49 -1.84
C SER A 47 7.48 -13.51 -1.34
N ALA A 48 8.46 -13.98 -0.56
CA ALA A 48 9.66 -13.20 -0.22
C ALA A 48 10.50 -12.76 -1.45
N SER A 49 10.24 -13.36 -2.61
CA SER A 49 10.92 -13.09 -3.88
C SER A 49 10.08 -12.30 -4.89
N SER A 50 8.85 -11.88 -4.55
CA SER A 50 8.00 -11.12 -5.47
C SER A 50 8.37 -9.63 -5.51
N GLY A 51 7.75 -8.90 -6.44
CA GLY A 51 7.78 -7.43 -6.45
C GLY A 51 9.06 -6.79 -6.97
N VAL A 52 9.98 -7.59 -7.54
CA VAL A 52 11.16 -7.06 -8.23
C VAL A 52 10.67 -6.17 -9.39
N PRO A 53 11.08 -4.88 -9.46
CA PRO A 53 10.55 -3.93 -10.45
C PRO A 53 10.61 -4.44 -11.88
N SER A 54 11.77 -4.95 -12.32
CA SER A 54 11.92 -5.50 -13.67
C SER A 54 10.95 -6.64 -13.98
N ASP A 55 10.57 -7.42 -12.98
CA ASP A 55 9.64 -8.54 -13.15
C ASP A 55 8.21 -8.02 -13.23
N VAL A 56 7.79 -7.13 -12.33
CA VAL A 56 6.41 -6.62 -12.32
C VAL A 56 6.14 -5.68 -13.49
N GLU A 57 7.09 -4.84 -13.87
CA GLU A 57 7.00 -3.95 -15.04
C GLU A 57 6.85 -4.75 -16.34
N SER A 58 7.55 -5.88 -16.47
CA SER A 58 7.51 -6.72 -17.68
C SER A 58 6.30 -7.65 -17.75
N HIS A 59 5.89 -8.24 -16.63
CA HIS A 59 4.78 -9.20 -16.59
C HIS A 59 3.41 -8.52 -16.42
N SER A 60 3.37 -7.34 -15.80
CA SER A 60 2.14 -6.58 -15.54
C SER A 60 2.19 -5.13 -16.07
N PRO A 61 2.63 -4.88 -17.32
CA PRO A 61 2.80 -3.51 -17.85
C PRO A 61 1.49 -2.74 -17.97
N ASN A 62 0.36 -3.45 -18.01
CA ASN A 62 -0.98 -2.87 -18.13
C ASN A 62 -1.71 -2.76 -16.78
N ALA A 63 -1.00 -2.97 -15.66
CA ALA A 63 -1.57 -2.77 -14.34
C ALA A 63 -2.06 -1.32 -14.18
N SER A 64 -3.25 -1.15 -13.62
CA SER A 64 -3.86 0.17 -13.43
C SER A 64 -4.72 0.20 -12.17
N VAL A 65 -4.92 1.40 -11.64
CA VAL A 65 -5.79 1.66 -10.48
C VAL A 65 -6.77 2.76 -10.83
N ILE A 66 -8.02 2.62 -10.39
CA ILE A 66 -9.07 3.62 -10.59
C ILE A 66 -9.54 4.09 -9.21
N PHE A 67 -9.26 5.35 -8.88
CA PHE A 67 -9.82 6.02 -7.70
C PHE A 67 -11.09 6.77 -8.10
N SER A 68 -12.19 6.59 -7.37
CA SER A 68 -13.47 7.25 -7.65
C SER A 68 -14.28 7.50 -6.39
N ASN A 69 -15.34 8.32 -6.50
CA ASN A 69 -16.28 8.59 -5.41
C ASN A 69 -15.63 9.15 -4.13
N ILE A 70 -14.63 10.04 -4.28
CA ILE A 70 -13.97 10.71 -3.15
C ILE A 70 -14.98 11.60 -2.43
N LYS A 71 -15.16 11.37 -1.13
CA LYS A 71 -16.00 12.17 -0.23
C LYS A 71 -15.19 12.53 1.00
N TRP A 72 -15.31 13.76 1.48
CA TRP A 72 -14.69 14.23 2.71
C TRP A 72 -15.69 15.09 3.49
N GLY A 73 -15.61 15.06 4.81
CA GLY A 73 -16.55 15.78 5.67
C GLY A 73 -16.45 15.36 7.14
N PRO A 74 -17.41 15.79 7.97
CA PRO A 74 -17.51 15.37 9.37
C PRO A 74 -17.57 13.84 9.53
N ILE A 75 -17.20 13.37 10.73
CA ILE A 75 -17.31 11.95 11.10
C ILE A 75 -18.76 11.48 10.88
N ASN A 76 -18.91 10.30 10.27
CA ASN A 76 -20.19 9.67 9.91
C ASN A 76 -21.02 10.39 8.81
N SER A 77 -20.47 11.35 8.06
CA SER A 77 -21.24 12.08 7.04
C SER A 77 -21.14 11.53 5.61
N THR A 78 -20.22 10.58 5.36
CA THR A 78 -19.88 10.15 3.99
C THR A 78 -20.44 8.77 3.62
N PHE A 79 -21.13 8.10 4.55
CA PHE A 79 -21.80 6.81 4.37
C PHE A 79 -23.08 6.72 5.23
N THR A 80 -23.94 5.74 4.96
CA THR A 80 -25.12 5.43 5.79
C THR A 80 -24.77 4.33 6.79
N GLN A 81 -24.97 4.58 8.07
CA GLN A 81 -24.75 3.59 9.13
C GLN A 81 -25.96 2.64 9.19
N SER A 82 -25.70 1.33 9.20
CA SER A 82 -26.72 0.29 9.46
C SER A 82 -26.85 0.02 10.94
#